data_AF-A0A533YBG9-F1
#
_entry.id   AF-A0A533YBG9-F1
#
_cell.length_a   1.000
_cell.length_b   1.000
_cell.length_c   1.000
_cell.angle_alpha   90.00
_cell.angle_beta   90.00
_cell.angle_gamma   90.00
#
_symmetry.space_group_name_H-M   'P 1'
#
loop_
_entity.id
_entity.type
_entity.pdbx_description
1 polymer ?
#
loop_
_entity_poly.entity_id
_entity_poly.type
_entity_poly.pdbx_seq_one_letter_code
_entity_poly.pdbx_strand_id
1 'polypeptide(L)'
;MFLPLTACFLAGLGLGSYLPYVPVTILFLLTLVGIVLTYLERRQRLTTSRSMLLYGSLMAGLLYWTLFTGTSTSTHLLERAGLDPIRVIGTIVEPARHAPGRTVLVVSVSRLGQEGDAQSAEGRLRVTWRGPDRTFGEGDQVQFTTRVRAPAGTVNPGGFDYASYLERQGIDAVASVSGPGEVTLLSSGFTRLRWAPWRLIDEWRERIRQAAVATLERAALGLYLSLIIGERGYLSPETRDTFMAAGTVHILSISGSHLGLIAFLSFFLIRATCRCL
;
A
#
# COMPACT_ATOMS: atom_id res chain seq x y z
N MET A 1 33.68 -7.74 13.13
CA MET A 1 32.96 -8.08 11.89
C MET A 1 31.45 -7.91 12.02
N PHE A 2 30.86 -8.25 13.17
CA PHE A 2 29.42 -8.18 13.42
C PHE A 2 28.86 -6.75 13.57
N LEU A 3 29.59 -5.85 14.24
CA LEU A 3 29.16 -4.47 14.51
C LEU A 3 28.67 -3.67 13.26
N PRO A 4 29.39 -3.66 12.12
CA PRO A 4 28.92 -2.95 10.93
C PRO A 4 27.74 -3.64 10.23
N LEU A 5 27.62 -4.96 10.33
CA LEU A 5 26.49 -5.71 9.77
C LEU A 5 25.21 -5.44 10.58
N THR A 6 25.32 -5.42 11.90
CA THR A 6 24.21 -5.06 12.78
C THR A 6 23.80 -3.60 12.58
N ALA A 7 24.75 -2.69 12.37
CA ALA A 7 24.44 -1.28 12.08
C ALA A 7 23.71 -1.12 10.73
N CYS A 8 24.14 -1.82 9.67
CA CYS A 8 23.45 -1.79 8.37
C CYS A 8 22.05 -2.44 8.43
N PHE A 9 21.89 -3.52 9.19
CA PHE A 9 20.58 -4.14 9.42
C PHE A 9 19.62 -3.20 10.17
N LEU A 10 20.10 -2.56 11.26
CA LEU A 10 19.33 -1.56 12.01
C LEU A 10 19.01 -0.32 11.17
N ALA A 11 19.93 0.11 10.31
CA ALA A 11 19.69 1.18 9.35
C ALA A 11 18.62 0.77 8.31
N GLY A 12 18.64 -0.49 7.85
CA GLY A 12 17.60 -1.05 6.99
C GLY A 12 16.22 -1.06 7.66
N LEU A 13 16.15 -1.42 8.95
CA LEU A 13 14.93 -1.35 9.76
C LEU A 13 14.41 0.08 9.89
N GLY A 14 15.29 1.02 10.26
CA GLY A 14 14.93 2.44 10.40
C GLY A 14 14.50 3.06 9.08
N LEU A 15 15.18 2.76 7.97
CA LEU A 15 14.76 3.22 6.65
C LEU A 15 13.41 2.62 6.24
N GLY A 16 13.19 1.34 6.53
CA GLY A 16 11.91 0.68 6.29
C GLY A 16 10.73 1.33 7.03
N SER A 17 10.95 1.91 8.22
CA SER A 17 9.88 2.53 9.02
C SER A 17 9.43 3.89 8.53
N TYR A 18 10.32 4.67 7.92
CA TYR A 18 10.01 5.99 7.38
C TYR A 18 9.62 5.96 5.90
N LEU A 19 10.00 4.90 5.17
CA LEU A 19 9.65 4.75 3.76
C LEU A 19 8.29 4.06 3.66
N PRO A 20 7.21 4.74 3.24
CA PRO A 20 5.98 4.06 2.83
C PRO A 20 6.33 2.98 1.79
N TYR A 21 5.59 1.88 1.75
CA TYR A 21 5.88 0.72 0.89
C TYR A 21 5.95 1.13 -0.57
N VAL A 22 7.17 1.40 -1.04
CA VAL A 22 7.42 2.00 -2.33
C VAL A 22 8.62 1.29 -2.94
N PRO A 23 8.38 0.41 -3.93
CA PRO A 23 9.44 -0.29 -4.63
C PRO A 23 10.52 0.67 -5.18
N VAL A 24 10.13 1.87 -5.62
CA VAL A 24 11.01 2.84 -6.29
C VAL A 24 11.95 3.59 -5.35
N THR A 25 11.51 4.05 -4.17
CA THR A 25 12.39 4.74 -3.20
C THR A 25 13.35 3.75 -2.57
N ILE A 26 12.88 2.54 -2.28
CA ILE A 26 13.72 1.42 -1.86
C ILE A 26 14.76 1.11 -2.94
N LEU A 27 14.36 0.98 -4.20
CA LEU A 27 15.27 0.73 -5.33
C LEU A 27 16.30 1.86 -5.51
N PHE A 28 15.88 3.12 -5.41
CA PHE A 28 16.76 4.29 -5.52
C PHE A 28 17.78 4.32 -4.38
N LEU A 29 17.34 4.08 -3.15
CA LEU A 29 18.23 4.08 -1.99
C LEU A 29 19.20 2.90 -2.02
N LEU A 30 18.72 1.71 -2.40
CA LEU A 30 19.57 0.54 -2.66
C LEU A 30 20.58 0.82 -3.78
N THR A 31 20.17 1.53 -4.84
CA THR A 31 21.05 1.95 -5.94
C THR A 31 22.15 2.88 -5.43
N LEU A 32 21.79 3.91 -4.67
CA LEU A 32 22.74 4.87 -4.09
C LEU A 32 23.75 4.16 -3.16
N VAL A 33 23.26 3.29 -2.27
CA VAL A 33 24.12 2.49 -1.38
C VAL A 33 25.06 1.58 -2.19
N GLY A 34 24.56 0.97 -3.27
CA GLY A 34 25.37 0.17 -4.19
C GLY A 34 26.50 0.97 -4.85
N ILE A 35 26.22 2.21 -5.29
CA ILE A 35 27.22 3.12 -5.87
C ILE A 35 28.28 3.50 -4.83
N VAL A 36 27.86 3.88 -3.61
CA VAL A 36 28.78 4.26 -2.53
C VAL A 36 29.69 3.11 -2.13
N LEU A 37 29.14 1.91 -1.97
CA LEU A 37 29.94 0.72 -1.65
C LEU A 37 30.94 0.39 -2.76
N THR A 38 30.54 0.53 -4.03
CA THR A 38 31.43 0.31 -5.19
C THR A 38 32.54 1.37 -5.26
N TYR A 39 32.23 2.63 -4.92
CA TYR A 39 33.23 3.69 -4.81
C TYR A 39 34.25 3.44 -3.69
N LEU A 40 33.79 2.96 -2.53
CA LEU A 40 34.66 2.60 -1.40
C LEU A 40 35.53 1.35 -1.69
N GLU A 41 35.02 0.40 -2.47
CA GLU A 41 35.82 -0.72 -3.03
C GLU A 41 36.97 -0.18 -3.92
N ARG A 42 36.68 0.76 -4.82
CA ARG A 42 37.69 1.37 -5.71
C ARG A 42 38.80 2.10 -4.96
N ARG A 43 38.47 2.73 -3.84
CA ARG A 43 39.42 3.38 -2.93
C ARG A 43 40.20 2.38 -2.04
N GLN A 44 40.03 1.08 -2.27
CA GLN A 44 40.60 -0.03 -1.48
C GLN A 44 40.29 0.02 0.02
N ARG A 45 39.25 0.77 0.42
CA ARG A 45 38.82 0.82 1.83
C ARG A 45 37.95 -0.38 2.23
N LEU A 46 37.36 -1.06 1.24
CA LEU A 46 36.50 -2.22 1.44
C LEU A 46 36.83 -3.32 0.42
N THR A 47 36.83 -4.57 0.90
CA THR A 47 36.92 -5.76 0.04
C THR A 47 35.53 -6.08 -0.55
N THR A 48 35.49 -6.63 -1.77
CA THR A 48 34.25 -7.05 -2.43
C THR A 48 33.36 -7.97 -1.57
N SER A 49 33.93 -8.88 -0.77
CA SER A 49 33.14 -9.74 0.10
C SER A 49 32.45 -8.95 1.23
N ARG A 50 33.09 -7.87 1.71
CA ARG A 50 32.53 -7.03 2.79
C ARG A 50 31.41 -6.13 2.28
N SER A 51 31.52 -5.57 1.08
CA SER A 51 30.44 -4.76 0.49
C SER A 51 29.19 -5.60 0.19
N MET A 52 29.36 -6.83 -0.31
CA MET A 52 28.25 -7.76 -0.54
C MET A 52 27.51 -8.10 0.75
N LEU A 53 28.25 -8.37 1.84
CA LEU A 53 27.65 -8.65 3.15
C LEU A 53 26.91 -7.43 3.72
N LEU A 54 27.47 -6.22 3.59
CA LEU A 54 26.82 -4.99 4.05
C LEU A 54 25.53 -4.71 3.28
N TYR A 55 25.57 -4.82 1.95
CA TYR A 55 24.41 -4.65 1.10
C TYR A 55 23.32 -5.68 1.40
N GLY A 56 23.70 -6.96 1.53
CA GLY A 56 22.78 -8.04 1.90
C GLY A 56 22.14 -7.83 3.28
N SER A 57 22.91 -7.35 4.27
CA SER A 57 22.38 -7.07 5.61
C SER A 57 21.37 -5.92 5.64
N LEU A 58 21.61 -4.86 4.86
CA LEU A 58 20.68 -3.74 4.71
C LEU A 58 19.39 -4.17 4.01
N MET A 59 19.50 -4.98 2.95
CA MET A 59 18.35 -5.54 2.23
C MET A 59 17.54 -6.49 3.13
N ALA A 60 18.21 -7.31 3.94
CA ALA A 60 17.54 -8.20 4.90
C ALA A 60 16.79 -7.42 5.99
N GLY A 61 17.36 -6.33 6.52
CA GLY A 61 16.68 -5.48 7.50
C GLY A 61 15.45 -4.79 6.93
N LEU A 62 15.54 -4.32 5.68
CA LEU A 62 14.42 -3.71 4.98
C LEU A 62 13.31 -4.74 4.68
N LEU A 63 13.68 -5.94 4.22
CA LEU A 63 12.74 -7.04 3.99
C LEU A 63 12.06 -7.46 5.31
N TYR A 64 12.83 -7.57 6.40
CA TYR A 64 12.30 -7.91 7.71
C TYR A 64 11.26 -6.90 8.17
N TRP A 65 11.53 -5.60 8.07
CA TRP A 65 10.56 -4.57 8.42
C TRP A 65 9.27 -4.72 7.61
N THR A 66 9.38 -4.91 6.30
CA THR A 66 8.20 -5.03 5.42
C THR A 66 7.36 -6.28 5.69
N LEU A 67 7.98 -7.37 6.16
CA LEU A 67 7.30 -8.65 6.37
C LEU A 67 6.75 -8.80 7.79
N PHE A 68 7.41 -8.21 8.78
CA PHE A 68 7.14 -8.50 10.19
C PHE A 68 6.68 -7.30 11.01
N THR A 69 6.91 -6.07 10.56
CA THR A 69 6.37 -4.90 11.25
C THR A 69 4.97 -4.61 10.75
N GLY A 70 4.00 -5.38 11.24
CA GLY A 70 2.59 -5.08 11.07
C GLY A 70 2.29 -3.69 11.65
N THR A 71 1.51 -2.88 10.93
CA THR A 71 0.94 -1.65 11.50
C THR A 71 0.11 -2.05 12.71
N SER A 72 0.53 -1.61 13.90
CA SER A 72 -0.14 -1.93 15.16
C SER A 72 -1.64 -1.62 15.06
N THR A 73 -2.46 -2.65 15.28
CA THR A 73 -3.91 -2.56 15.40
C THR A 73 -4.23 -1.71 16.62
N SER A 74 -4.78 -0.52 16.42
CA SER A 74 -5.26 0.33 17.50
C SER A 74 -6.69 -0.06 17.85
N THR A 75 -6.85 -0.88 18.89
CA THR A 75 -8.15 -1.32 19.45
C THR A 75 -9.04 -0.15 19.91
N HIS A 76 -8.50 1.05 20.07
CA HIS A 76 -9.19 2.23 20.59
C HIS A 76 -10.26 2.82 19.65
N LEU A 77 -10.23 2.51 18.36
CA LEU A 77 -11.17 3.10 17.39
C LEU A 77 -12.59 2.55 17.59
N LEU A 78 -12.71 1.26 17.91
CA LEU A 78 -13.98 0.56 18.08
C LEU A 78 -14.69 0.90 19.39
N GLU A 79 -13.93 1.07 20.47
CA GLU A 79 -14.50 1.46 21.77
C GLU A 79 -15.19 2.82 21.71
N ARG A 80 -14.69 3.73 20.88
CA ARG A 80 -15.22 5.11 20.77
C ARG A 80 -16.25 5.30 19.66
N ALA A 81 -16.32 4.35 18.73
CA ALA A 81 -17.22 4.41 17.59
C ALA A 81 -18.71 4.30 17.97
N GLY A 82 -19.00 3.62 19.09
CA GLY A 82 -20.37 3.36 19.52
C GLY A 82 -21.21 2.62 18.48
N LEU A 83 -22.53 2.66 18.66
CA LEU A 83 -23.49 2.07 17.71
C LEU A 83 -24.11 3.10 16.77
N ASP A 84 -23.93 4.40 16.95
CA ASP A 84 -24.63 5.41 16.16
C ASP A 84 -23.79 5.93 14.98
N PRO A 85 -24.41 6.58 13.98
CA PRO A 85 -23.67 7.26 12.93
C PRO A 85 -22.84 8.39 13.55
N ILE A 86 -21.52 8.36 13.31
CA ILE A 86 -20.58 9.36 13.80
C ILE A 86 -19.84 10.02 12.65
N ARG A 87 -19.43 11.27 12.84
CA ARG A 87 -18.61 12.00 11.88
C ARG A 87 -17.16 11.55 12.06
N VAL A 88 -16.56 11.10 10.97
CA VAL A 88 -15.18 10.64 10.93
C VAL A 88 -14.37 11.58 10.06
N ILE A 89 -13.22 12.03 10.56
CA ILE A 89 -12.24 12.81 9.82
C ILE A 89 -10.92 12.05 9.80
N GLY A 90 -10.39 11.84 8.60
CA GLY A 90 -9.14 11.10 8.44
C GLY A 90 -8.46 11.38 7.11
N THR A 91 -7.27 10.80 6.96
CA THR A 91 -6.47 10.91 5.74
C THR A 91 -6.48 9.58 5.00
N ILE A 92 -6.65 9.58 3.69
CA ILE A 92 -6.53 8.39 2.85
C ILE A 92 -5.06 7.97 2.80
N VAL A 93 -4.77 6.72 3.15
CA VAL A 93 -3.40 6.19 3.31
C VAL A 93 -3.03 5.08 2.31
N GLU A 94 -3.99 4.62 1.51
CA GLU A 94 -3.77 3.66 0.42
C GLU A 94 -4.49 4.13 -0.85
N PRO A 95 -4.11 3.64 -2.03
CA PRO A 95 -4.77 4.01 -3.26
C PRO A 95 -6.22 3.54 -3.21
N ALA A 96 -7.13 4.39 -3.67
CA ALA A 96 -8.54 4.03 -3.77
C ALA A 96 -8.69 2.78 -4.66
N ARG A 97 -9.39 1.76 -4.15
CA ARG A 97 -9.65 0.53 -4.92
C ARG A 97 -11.03 0.64 -5.53
N HIS A 98 -11.13 0.71 -6.85
CA HIS A 98 -12.40 0.87 -7.53
C HIS A 98 -12.96 -0.48 -7.96
N ALA A 99 -14.29 -0.58 -7.91
CA ALA A 99 -15.05 -1.71 -8.39
C ALA A 99 -16.36 -1.17 -9.01
N PRO A 100 -17.11 -2.00 -9.75
CA PRO A 100 -18.38 -1.58 -10.34
C PRO A 100 -19.33 -0.99 -9.27
N GLY A 101 -19.63 0.31 -9.39
CA GLY A 101 -20.56 1.04 -8.52
C GLY A 101 -20.07 1.31 -7.08
N ARG A 102 -18.82 1.02 -6.75
CA ARG A 102 -18.27 1.27 -5.41
C ARG A 102 -16.76 1.54 -5.41
N THR A 103 -16.31 2.33 -4.46
CA THR A 103 -14.90 2.57 -4.18
C THR A 103 -14.61 2.18 -2.73
N VAL A 104 -13.49 1.49 -2.51
CA VAL A 104 -13.00 1.16 -1.17
C VAL A 104 -11.83 2.08 -0.85
N LEU A 105 -11.96 2.81 0.26
CA LEU A 105 -10.95 3.72 0.78
C LEU A 105 -10.41 3.16 2.09
N VAL A 106 -9.10 3.31 2.33
CA VAL A 106 -8.50 3.04 3.64
C VAL A 106 -8.09 4.37 4.24
N VAL A 107 -8.77 4.73 5.33
CA VAL A 107 -8.66 6.04 5.96
C VAL A 107 -8.00 5.88 7.32
N SER A 108 -6.87 6.56 7.53
CA SER A 108 -6.33 6.76 8.86
C SER A 108 -7.17 7.81 9.57
N VAL A 109 -7.95 7.37 10.56
CA VAL A 109 -8.78 8.24 11.38
C VAL A 109 -7.87 9.12 12.23
N SER A 110 -8.26 10.39 12.34
CA SER A 110 -7.59 11.40 13.17
C SER A 110 -8.55 11.98 14.21
N ARG A 111 -9.83 12.12 13.86
CA ARG A 111 -10.89 12.55 14.76
C ARG A 111 -12.16 11.77 14.48
N LEU A 112 -12.88 11.42 15.54
CA LEU A 112 -14.19 10.82 15.48
C LEU A 112 -15.09 11.40 16.57
N GLY A 113 -16.38 11.58 16.27
CA GLY A 113 -17.36 12.03 17.26
C GLY A 113 -18.59 12.66 16.62
N GLN A 114 -19.53 13.11 17.45
CA GLN A 114 -20.67 13.91 17.01
C GLN A 114 -20.30 15.39 16.93
N GLU A 115 -21.18 16.19 16.31
CA GLU A 115 -20.97 17.62 16.13
C GLU A 115 -20.84 18.32 17.49
N GLY A 116 -19.63 18.79 17.84
CA GLY A 116 -19.31 19.41 19.13
C GLY A 116 -18.46 18.57 20.10
N ASP A 117 -18.37 17.25 19.92
CA ASP A 117 -17.58 16.33 20.77
C ASP A 117 -16.67 15.42 19.93
N ALA A 118 -15.92 16.04 19.00
CA ALA A 118 -14.98 15.31 18.16
C ALA A 118 -13.69 15.00 18.94
N GLN A 119 -13.50 13.75 19.31
CA GLN A 119 -12.33 13.28 20.04
C GLN A 119 -11.22 12.83 19.08
N SER A 120 -9.97 13.04 19.48
CA SER A 120 -8.79 12.58 18.73
C SER A 120 -8.69 11.08 18.82
N ALA A 121 -8.72 10.38 17.69
CA ALA A 121 -8.66 8.92 17.64
C ALA A 121 -7.71 8.46 16.55
N GLU A 122 -7.05 7.34 16.80
CA GLU A 122 -6.08 6.74 15.89
C GLU A 122 -6.57 5.36 15.47
N GLY A 123 -6.37 5.06 14.19
CA GLY A 123 -6.61 3.75 13.61
C GLY A 123 -7.03 3.80 12.15
N ARG A 124 -7.03 2.64 11.50
CA ARG A 124 -7.29 2.48 10.07
C ARG A 124 -8.71 1.95 9.86
N LEU A 125 -9.53 2.78 9.24
CA LEU A 125 -10.91 2.48 8.88
C LEU A 125 -11.01 2.15 7.40
N ARG A 126 -11.52 0.97 7.08
CA ARG A 126 -11.86 0.60 5.70
C ARG A 126 -13.28 1.05 5.37
N VAL A 127 -13.41 2.03 4.48
CA VAL A 127 -14.68 2.63 4.09
C VAL A 127 -15.07 2.11 2.72
N THR A 128 -16.25 1.49 2.62
CA THR A 128 -16.86 1.12 1.34
C THR A 128 -17.88 2.18 0.94
N TRP A 129 -17.52 3.00 -0.04
CA TRP A 129 -18.37 4.05 -0.59
C TRP A 129 -19.11 3.53 -1.83
N ARG A 130 -20.44 3.47 -1.76
CA ARG A 130 -21.32 3.05 -2.87
C ARG A 130 -21.87 4.27 -3.59
N GLY A 131 -21.81 4.26 -4.92
CA GLY A 131 -22.19 5.41 -5.75
C GLY A 131 -21.27 6.61 -5.56
N PRO A 132 -19.94 6.46 -5.70
CA PRO A 132 -19.02 7.58 -5.60
C PRO A 132 -19.29 8.61 -6.71
N ASP A 133 -19.34 9.88 -6.34
CA ASP A 133 -19.46 11.02 -7.27
C ASP A 133 -18.11 11.67 -7.58
N ARG A 134 -17.07 11.31 -6.83
CA ARG A 134 -15.72 11.83 -6.99
C ARG A 134 -14.67 10.76 -6.75
N THR A 135 -13.50 10.94 -7.35
CA THR A 135 -12.30 10.15 -7.09
C THR A 135 -11.43 10.83 -6.03
N PHE A 136 -10.92 10.05 -5.10
CA PHE A 136 -9.99 10.52 -4.07
C PHE A 136 -8.63 9.85 -4.25
N GLY A 137 -7.57 10.59 -3.95
CA GLY A 137 -6.20 10.09 -4.02
C GLY A 137 -5.59 9.88 -2.64
N GLU A 138 -4.41 9.27 -2.61
CA GLU A 138 -3.63 9.19 -1.38
C GLU A 138 -3.31 10.58 -0.81
N GLY A 139 -3.32 10.66 0.53
CA GLY A 139 -3.03 11.88 1.27
C GLY A 139 -4.21 12.85 1.37
N ASP A 140 -5.33 12.62 0.67
CA ASP A 140 -6.53 13.45 0.83
C ASP A 140 -7.13 13.30 2.23
N GLN A 141 -7.43 14.44 2.84
CA GLN A 141 -8.17 14.49 4.09
C GLN A 141 -9.66 14.53 3.78
N VAL A 142 -10.38 13.52 4.23
CA VAL A 142 -11.79 13.32 3.95
C VAL A 142 -12.61 13.33 5.23
N GLN A 143 -13.88 13.67 5.07
CA GLN A 143 -14.88 13.66 6.11
C GLN A 143 -16.13 12.94 5.62
N PHE A 144 -16.71 12.10 6.46
CA PHE A 144 -17.98 11.44 6.20
C PHE A 144 -18.66 11.05 7.50
N THR A 145 -19.97 10.86 7.45
CA THR A 145 -20.75 10.34 8.59
C THR A 145 -21.09 8.89 8.32
N THR A 146 -20.74 7.99 9.25
CA THR A 146 -20.97 6.56 9.05
C THR A 146 -21.09 5.82 10.36
N ARG A 147 -21.61 4.60 10.28
CA ARG A 147 -21.59 3.65 11.38
C ARG A 147 -20.33 2.80 11.27
N VAL A 148 -19.42 2.99 12.21
CA VAL A 148 -18.19 2.21 12.31
C VAL A 148 -18.51 0.87 12.97
N ARG A 149 -18.01 -0.23 12.40
CA ARG A 149 -18.27 -1.59 12.88
C ARG A 149 -16.99 -2.40 12.98
N ALA A 150 -17.01 -3.39 13.86
CA ALA A 150 -15.94 -4.38 13.92
C ALA A 150 -15.87 -5.18 12.61
N PRO A 151 -14.68 -5.56 12.15
CA PRO A 151 -14.53 -6.61 11.15
C PRO A 151 -15.21 -7.89 11.67
N ALA A 152 -16.30 -8.31 11.03
CA ALA A 152 -16.96 -9.56 11.35
C ALA A 152 -16.41 -10.68 10.45
N GLY A 153 -16.04 -11.81 11.06
CA GLY A 153 -15.67 -13.02 10.34
C GLY A 153 -16.90 -13.72 9.74
N THR A 154 -16.69 -14.65 8.82
CA THR A 154 -17.77 -15.54 8.39
C THR A 154 -17.97 -16.63 9.44
N VAL A 155 -19.22 -16.93 9.79
CA VAL A 155 -19.58 -17.98 10.78
C VAL A 155 -19.46 -19.40 10.17
N ASN A 156 -19.02 -19.51 8.91
CA ASN A 156 -19.00 -20.78 8.20
C ASN A 156 -17.72 -21.58 8.53
N PRO A 157 -17.82 -22.78 9.11
CA PRO A 157 -16.65 -23.63 9.37
C PRO A 157 -15.89 -23.92 8.06
N GLY A 158 -14.59 -23.61 8.03
CA GLY A 158 -13.74 -23.75 6.83
C GLY A 158 -13.87 -22.61 5.80
N GLY A 159 -14.67 -21.59 6.09
CA GLY A 159 -14.79 -20.38 5.28
C GLY A 159 -13.61 -19.42 5.42
N PHE A 160 -13.54 -18.44 4.53
CA PHE A 160 -12.53 -17.38 4.59
C PHE A 160 -12.77 -16.49 5.82
N ASP A 161 -11.79 -16.44 6.73
CA ASP A 161 -11.82 -15.56 7.88
C ASP A 161 -11.47 -14.13 7.49
N TYR A 162 -12.51 -13.36 7.18
CA TYR A 162 -12.39 -11.96 6.80
C TYR A 162 -11.90 -11.06 7.94
N ALA A 163 -12.25 -11.36 9.19
CA ALA A 163 -11.84 -10.56 10.34
C ALA A 163 -10.33 -10.67 10.54
N SER A 164 -9.80 -11.89 10.64
CA SER A 164 -8.35 -12.09 10.77
C SER A 164 -7.59 -11.65 9.51
N TYR A 165 -8.21 -11.67 8.33
CA TYR A 165 -7.60 -11.08 7.14
C TYR A 165 -7.44 -9.55 7.26
N LEU A 166 -8.48 -8.84 7.70
CA LEU A 166 -8.41 -7.39 7.87
C LEU A 166 -7.47 -6.98 9.01
N GLU A 167 -7.46 -7.74 10.10
CA GLU A 167 -6.53 -7.56 11.21
C GLU A 167 -5.07 -7.68 10.74
N ARG A 168 -4.76 -8.69 9.92
CA ARG A 168 -3.44 -8.83 9.29
C ARG A 168 -3.07 -7.70 8.33
N GLN A 169 -4.06 -6.96 7.80
CA GLN A 169 -3.84 -5.75 7.01
C GLN A 169 -3.74 -4.49 7.88
N GLY A 170 -3.80 -4.63 9.21
CA GLY A 170 -3.83 -3.53 10.16
C GLY A 170 -5.07 -2.66 10.01
N ILE A 171 -6.19 -3.23 9.57
CA ILE A 171 -7.48 -2.52 9.45
C ILE A 171 -8.27 -2.79 10.73
N ASP A 172 -8.47 -1.74 11.53
CA ASP A 172 -9.11 -1.83 12.84
C ASP A 172 -10.63 -1.97 12.72
N ALA A 173 -11.23 -1.28 11.74
CA ALA A 173 -12.68 -1.21 11.62
C ALA A 173 -13.15 -1.10 10.17
N VAL A 174 -14.43 -1.37 9.95
CA VAL A 174 -15.10 -1.24 8.65
C VAL A 174 -16.27 -0.28 8.73
N ALA A 175 -16.48 0.48 7.66
CA ALA A 175 -17.59 1.39 7.51
C ALA A 175 -18.16 1.33 6.09
N SER A 176 -19.38 1.80 5.92
CA SER A 176 -19.99 1.96 4.61
C SER A 176 -20.75 3.25 4.51
N VAL A 177 -20.58 3.91 3.38
CA VAL A 177 -21.21 5.17 3.02
C VAL A 177 -21.90 4.96 1.67
N SER A 178 -23.10 5.48 1.48
CA SER A 178 -23.88 5.25 0.26
C SER A 178 -24.54 6.54 -0.19
N GLY A 179 -24.28 6.94 -1.43
CA GLY A 179 -24.83 8.16 -2.01
C GLY A 179 -23.75 9.15 -2.45
N PRO A 180 -24.08 10.02 -3.42
CA PRO A 180 -23.23 11.14 -3.83
C PRO A 180 -23.12 12.18 -2.71
N GLY A 181 -22.02 12.92 -2.62
CA GLY A 181 -21.80 14.00 -1.64
C GLY A 181 -21.54 13.56 -0.20
N GLU A 182 -21.71 12.27 0.12
CA GLU A 182 -21.55 11.74 1.48
C GLU A 182 -20.09 11.73 1.99
N VAL A 183 -19.12 11.79 1.08
CA VAL A 183 -17.70 11.92 1.40
C VAL A 183 -17.21 13.29 0.95
N THR A 184 -16.90 14.16 1.90
CA THR A 184 -16.44 15.52 1.64
C THR A 184 -14.91 15.59 1.70
N LEU A 185 -14.30 16.27 0.73
CA LEU A 185 -12.87 16.63 0.78
C LEU A 185 -12.66 17.83 1.70
N LEU A 186 -11.88 17.67 2.77
CA LEU A 186 -11.49 18.78 3.65
C LEU A 186 -10.19 19.45 3.21
N SER A 187 -9.19 18.64 2.84
CA SER A 187 -7.89 19.13 2.40
C SER A 187 -7.29 18.17 1.38
N SER A 188 -6.66 18.73 0.36
CA SER A 188 -5.96 17.98 -0.67
C SER A 188 -4.59 17.54 -0.15
N GLY A 189 -4.26 16.26 -0.36
CA GLY A 189 -2.93 15.70 -0.08
C GLY A 189 -1.78 16.42 -0.80
N PHE A 190 -2.09 17.19 -1.85
CA PHE A 190 -1.15 18.01 -2.64
C PHE A 190 -0.35 19.00 -1.79
N THR A 191 -0.90 19.44 -0.66
CA THR A 191 -0.23 20.41 0.24
C THR A 191 0.96 19.82 1.00
N ARG A 192 1.12 18.49 1.01
CA ARG A 192 2.24 17.82 1.69
C ARG A 192 3.17 17.16 0.67
N LEU A 193 4.41 17.65 0.63
CA LEU A 193 5.47 17.19 -0.28
C LEU A 193 5.66 15.66 -0.30
N ARG A 194 5.42 14.98 0.84
CA ARG A 194 5.54 13.52 0.94
C ARG A 194 4.56 12.72 0.07
N TRP A 195 3.44 13.32 -0.36
CA TRP A 195 2.41 12.64 -1.16
C TRP A 195 2.41 13.02 -2.64
N ALA A 196 3.19 14.03 -3.04
CA ALA A 196 3.20 14.53 -4.42
C ALA A 196 3.56 13.45 -5.47
N PRO A 197 4.54 12.55 -5.25
CA PRO A 197 4.82 11.47 -6.20
C PRO A 197 3.68 10.46 -6.32
N TRP A 198 3.00 10.14 -5.21
CA TRP A 198 1.89 9.17 -5.18
C TRP A 198 0.71 9.65 -5.97
N ARG A 199 0.38 10.94 -5.83
CA ARG A 199 -0.70 11.54 -6.60
C ARG A 199 -0.46 11.50 -8.09
N LEU A 200 0.77 11.74 -8.55
CA LEU A 200 1.06 11.66 -9.98
C LEU A 200 0.77 10.24 -10.49
N ILE A 201 1.23 9.21 -9.78
CA ILE A 201 0.96 7.81 -10.13
C ILE A 201 -0.54 7.51 -10.10
N ASP A 202 -1.26 7.98 -9.08
CA ASP A 202 -2.71 7.83 -8.98
C ASP A 202 -3.45 8.51 -10.14
N GLU A 203 -3.02 9.70 -10.56
CA GLU A 203 -3.57 10.39 -11.74
C GLU A 203 -3.33 9.60 -13.03
N TRP A 204 -2.13 9.02 -13.20
CA TRP A 204 -1.85 8.14 -14.34
C TRP A 204 -2.74 6.89 -14.32
N ARG A 205 -2.87 6.25 -13.17
CA ARG A 205 -3.77 5.08 -12.98
C ARG A 205 -5.21 5.43 -13.26
N GLU A 206 -5.67 6.59 -12.80
CA GLU A 206 -7.01 7.11 -13.05
C GLU A 206 -7.25 7.31 -14.55
N ARG A 207 -6.32 7.96 -15.27
CA ARG A 207 -6.44 8.15 -16.72
C ARG A 207 -6.52 6.82 -17.47
N ILE A 208 -5.66 5.85 -17.13
CA ILE A 208 -5.71 4.52 -17.73
C ILE A 208 -7.05 3.84 -17.44
N ARG A 209 -7.54 3.94 -16.20
CA ARG A 209 -8.82 3.35 -15.80
C ARG A 209 -9.98 3.98 -16.56
N GLN A 210 -10.05 5.30 -16.61
CA GLN A 210 -11.13 6.01 -17.31
C GLN A 210 -11.15 5.65 -18.80
N ALA A 211 -9.98 5.61 -19.44
CA ALA A 211 -9.86 5.18 -20.83
C ALA A 211 -10.34 3.73 -21.01
N ALA A 212 -9.92 2.81 -20.14
CA ALA A 212 -10.32 1.41 -20.20
C ALA A 212 -11.83 1.22 -19.96
N VAL A 213 -12.41 1.89 -18.95
CA VAL A 213 -13.85 1.83 -18.64
C VAL A 213 -14.69 2.35 -19.80
N ALA A 214 -14.19 3.36 -20.54
CA ALA A 214 -14.88 3.92 -21.69
C ALA A 214 -14.77 3.06 -22.96
N THR A 215 -13.79 2.16 -23.07
CA THR A 215 -13.46 1.45 -24.33
C THR A 215 -13.63 -0.06 -24.27
N LEU A 216 -13.53 -0.68 -23.10
CA LEU A 216 -13.53 -2.13 -22.94
C LEU A 216 -14.85 -2.65 -22.35
N GLU A 217 -15.27 -3.82 -22.82
CA GLU A 217 -16.35 -4.59 -22.21
C GLU A 217 -15.95 -5.15 -20.83
N ARG A 218 -16.95 -5.44 -20.00
CA ARG A 218 -16.75 -5.73 -18.56
C ARG A 218 -15.83 -6.92 -18.28
N ALA A 219 -15.86 -7.96 -19.12
CA ALA A 219 -14.99 -9.13 -18.98
C ALA A 219 -13.52 -8.81 -19.29
N ALA A 220 -13.25 -8.09 -20.39
CA ALA A 220 -11.90 -7.67 -20.78
C ALA A 220 -11.35 -6.56 -19.87
N LEU A 221 -12.22 -5.65 -19.40
CA LEU A 221 -11.89 -4.54 -18.52
C LEU A 221 -11.19 -5.01 -17.23
N GLY A 222 -11.80 -5.97 -16.53
CA GLY A 222 -11.26 -6.47 -15.27
C GLY A 222 -9.87 -7.10 -15.42
N LEU A 223 -9.66 -7.86 -16.50
CA LEU A 223 -8.37 -8.47 -16.81
C LEU A 223 -7.33 -7.40 -17.18
N TYR A 224 -7.69 -6.48 -18.07
CA TYR A 224 -6.81 -5.39 -18.50
C TYR A 224 -6.35 -4.53 -17.32
N LEU A 225 -7.27 -4.07 -16.48
CA LEU A 225 -6.95 -3.26 -15.30
C LEU A 225 -6.08 -4.03 -14.29
N SER A 226 -6.34 -5.32 -14.10
CA SER A 226 -5.54 -6.17 -13.22
C SER A 226 -4.10 -6.31 -13.71
N LEU A 227 -3.87 -6.39 -15.03
CA LEU A 227 -2.54 -6.57 -15.62
C LEU A 227 -1.75 -5.27 -15.74
N ILE A 228 -2.40 -4.17 -16.16
CA ILE A 228 -1.71 -2.91 -16.48
C ILE A 228 -1.46 -2.08 -15.22
N ILE A 229 -2.46 -1.95 -14.35
CA ILE A 229 -2.38 -1.09 -13.16
C ILE A 229 -2.56 -1.85 -11.84
N GLY A 230 -2.72 -3.17 -11.89
CA GLY A 230 -2.86 -4.02 -10.69
C GLY A 230 -4.25 -3.99 -10.05
N GLU A 231 -5.25 -3.44 -10.74
CA GLU A 231 -6.57 -3.18 -10.14
C GLU A 231 -7.55 -4.33 -10.37
N ARG A 232 -7.83 -5.08 -9.31
CA ARG A 232 -8.65 -6.30 -9.37
C ARG A 232 -10.14 -6.09 -9.11
N GLY A 233 -10.58 -4.88 -8.76
CA GLY A 233 -11.97 -4.66 -8.34
C GLY A 233 -13.00 -4.84 -9.47
N TYR A 234 -12.56 -4.78 -10.73
CA TYR A 234 -13.37 -5.07 -11.92
C TYR A 234 -13.25 -6.51 -12.42
N LEU A 235 -12.37 -7.34 -11.83
CA LEU A 235 -12.19 -8.72 -12.23
C LEU A 235 -13.38 -9.57 -11.79
N SER A 236 -13.98 -10.30 -12.74
CA SER A 236 -15.12 -11.17 -12.44
C SER A 236 -14.68 -12.40 -11.61
N PRO A 237 -15.55 -12.93 -10.72
CA PRO A 237 -15.28 -14.15 -9.98
C PRO A 237 -14.95 -15.34 -10.91
N GLU A 238 -15.70 -15.49 -12.00
CA GLU A 238 -15.54 -16.60 -12.95
C GLU A 238 -14.17 -16.56 -13.63
N THR A 239 -13.72 -15.36 -14.01
CA THR A 239 -12.38 -15.16 -14.58
C THR A 239 -11.32 -15.54 -13.55
N ARG A 240 -11.46 -15.02 -12.32
CA ARG A 240 -10.53 -15.33 -11.23
C ARG A 240 -10.45 -16.83 -10.95
N ASP A 241 -11.60 -17.51 -10.91
CA ASP A 241 -11.71 -18.94 -10.65
C ASP A 241 -11.06 -19.75 -11.76
N THR A 242 -11.19 -19.33 -13.02
CA THR A 242 -10.49 -19.94 -14.16
C THR A 242 -8.96 -19.86 -13.99
N PHE A 243 -8.43 -18.69 -13.63
CA PHE A 243 -7.00 -18.53 -13.35
C PHE A 243 -6.54 -19.30 -12.11
N MET A 244 -7.40 -19.44 -11.08
CA MET A 244 -7.11 -20.27 -9.92
C MET A 244 -7.06 -21.75 -10.28
N ALA A 245 -8.03 -22.26 -11.05
CA ALA A 245 -8.06 -23.64 -11.53
C ALA A 245 -6.86 -23.97 -12.43
N ALA A 246 -6.42 -23.01 -13.26
CA ALA A 246 -5.23 -23.15 -14.09
C ALA A 246 -3.90 -22.99 -13.33
N GLY A 247 -3.92 -22.64 -12.04
CA GLY A 247 -2.71 -22.39 -11.24
C GLY A 247 -1.97 -21.09 -11.60
N THR A 248 -2.56 -20.24 -12.45
CA THR A 248 -1.94 -19.03 -13.03
C THR A 248 -2.46 -17.72 -12.41
N VAL A 249 -3.19 -17.79 -11.29
CA VAL A 249 -3.71 -16.61 -10.56
C VAL A 249 -2.64 -15.59 -10.19
N HIS A 250 -1.39 -16.02 -10.03
CA HIS A 250 -0.27 -15.15 -9.71
C HIS A 250 0.06 -14.15 -10.84
N ILE A 251 -0.34 -14.42 -12.09
CA ILE A 251 -0.18 -13.53 -13.24
C ILE A 251 -1.11 -12.30 -13.14
N LEU A 252 -2.22 -12.41 -12.41
CA LEU A 252 -3.15 -11.30 -12.11
C LEU A 252 -2.55 -10.30 -11.08
N SER A 253 -1.26 -10.42 -10.81
CA SER A 253 -0.47 -9.58 -9.93
C SER A 253 0.92 -9.41 -10.51
N ILE A 254 1.56 -8.29 -10.21
CA ILE A 254 3.02 -8.26 -10.20
C ILE A 254 3.47 -9.21 -9.09
N SER A 255 4.15 -10.31 -9.43
CA SER A 255 4.68 -11.23 -8.42
C SER A 255 5.96 -10.64 -7.80
N GLY A 256 6.19 -10.90 -6.51
CA GLY A 256 7.39 -10.43 -5.80
C GLY A 256 8.71 -10.88 -6.45
N SER A 257 8.70 -11.96 -7.23
CA SER A 257 9.85 -12.41 -8.02
C SER A 257 10.23 -11.45 -9.15
N HIS A 258 9.26 -10.79 -9.80
CA HIS A 258 9.56 -9.76 -10.80
C HIS A 258 10.31 -8.58 -10.16
N LEU A 259 9.88 -8.16 -8.96
CA LEU A 259 10.55 -7.09 -8.24
C LEU A 259 11.94 -7.52 -7.75
N GLY A 260 12.10 -8.76 -7.29
CA GLY A 260 13.38 -9.33 -6.94
C GLY A 260 14.36 -9.41 -8.12
N LEU A 261 13.87 -9.81 -9.30
CA LEU A 261 14.66 -9.85 -10.54
C LEU A 261 15.10 -8.45 -10.97
N ILE A 262 14.19 -7.47 -10.93
CA ILE A 262 14.51 -6.07 -11.24
C ILE A 262 15.59 -5.55 -10.28
N ALA A 263 15.43 -5.76 -8.97
CA ALA A 263 16.42 -5.34 -7.98
C ALA A 263 17.79 -5.99 -8.22
N PHE A 264 17.82 -7.29 -8.52
CA PHE A 264 19.04 -8.02 -8.85
C PHE A 264 19.73 -7.49 -10.11
N LEU A 265 18.98 -7.30 -11.19
CA LEU A 265 19.49 -6.77 -12.45
C LEU A 265 20.00 -5.34 -12.30
N SER A 266 19.25 -4.47 -11.63
CA SER A 266 19.68 -3.10 -11.35
C SER A 266 21.00 -3.08 -10.57
N PHE A 267 21.11 -3.86 -9.49
CA PHE A 267 22.33 -3.96 -8.71
C PHE A 267 23.53 -4.41 -9.58
N PHE A 268 23.33 -5.43 -10.41
CA PHE A 268 24.40 -5.94 -11.26
C PHE A 268 24.83 -4.92 -12.33
N LEU A 269 23.88 -4.25 -12.98
CA LEU A 269 24.13 -3.18 -13.96
C LEU A 269 24.90 -2.02 -13.35
N ILE A 270 24.44 -1.48 -12.22
CA ILE A 270 25.12 -0.39 -11.51
C ILE A 270 26.55 -0.79 -11.18
N ARG A 271 26.74 -2.01 -10.67
CA ARG A 271 28.06 -2.53 -10.31
C ARG A 271 28.96 -2.73 -11.52
N ALA A 272 28.44 -3.19 -12.66
CA ALA A 272 29.20 -3.35 -13.88
C ALA A 272 29.64 -1.98 -14.44
N THR A 273 28.73 -1.02 -14.55
CA THR A 273 29.02 0.32 -15.07
C THR A 273 29.98 1.08 -14.16
N CYS A 274 29.78 1.02 -12.84
CA CYS A 274 30.70 1.61 -11.86
C CYS A 274 32.02 0.83 -11.72
N ARG A 275 32.23 -0.31 -12.39
CA ARG A 275 33.53 -0.99 -12.48
C ARG A 275 34.26 -0.70 -13.78
N CYS A 276 33.54 -0.37 -14.85
CA CYS A 276 34.12 -0.01 -16.15
C CYS A 276 34.49 1.49 -16.29
N LEU A 277 33.85 2.39 -15.53
CA LEU A 277 34.20 3.83 -15.45
C LEU A 277 35.49 4.11 -14.66
#